data_AF-A0A8H4AIB5-F1
#
_entry.id   AF-A0A8H4AIB5-F1
#
_cell.length_a   1.000
_cell.length_b   1.000
_cell.length_c   1.000
_cell.angle_alpha   90.00
_cell.angle_beta   90.00
_cell.angle_gamma   90.00
#
_symmetry.space_group_name_H-M   'P 1'
#
loop_
_entity.id
_entity.type
_entity.pdbx_description
1 polymer ?
#
loop_
_entity_poly.entity_id
_entity_poly.type
_entity_poly.pdbx_seq_one_letter_code
_entity_poly.pdbx_strand_id
1 'polypeptide(L)'
;MPLHPTHPTLYQIIICARSREKNFFKLNLVIKNWQTKFSTSNRIRSLEKIVKMDNEFNVITEGKASILFPKNNKVFYNNVQQFNRDISIAAIKIWSKIFSEEKLNKAQQKKGSDINIQSSSKPSKTYTFTILEALAASGLRSIRYAKEIPNIKYIIANDLDLDAVDLINKNVEYNELSKDFVRANQGDACSVLYQHRSFPDRFDVIDLDPYGTAAPFIDGAVQAVEEGGLLCVTCTDLANLTGSNYPEKCYANYGSIPVKGEFCHEMALRILLHTLSTSAAKYRRRIIPLLCCSIDFYIRIFVRVVTSPVEVKNNPCKTSMLYVCTGCHSYYTQPLAKVTGKNTYVPMVGPIVNNSCEHCENKFHVGGPIWTHSIHDKQFVLRMLEHVKESNNETYQTHSRMLGMLSVIMEELDIPLFHNLSALAGTLHCTSPSLKTFCSAILNKGYKVSASHAMAGSVKTDAPMSVIWDIFRSWIQLHPVTMKNIKENSPARKILAIEPRFYYTSKC
;
A
#
# COMPACT_ATOMS: atom_id res chain seq x y z
N MET A 1 70.47 15.33 23.02
CA MET A 1 70.34 15.80 21.63
C MET A 1 70.11 14.59 20.72
N PRO A 2 69.28 14.71 19.67
CA PRO A 2 68.12 13.83 19.48
C PRO A 2 68.15 13.01 18.17
N LEU A 3 67.15 12.13 17.97
CA LEU A 3 66.37 11.96 16.72
C LEU A 3 65.16 11.00 16.94
N HIS A 4 63.95 11.52 16.69
CA HIS A 4 62.65 10.81 16.54
C HIS A 4 62.51 10.28 15.10
N PRO A 5 61.67 9.26 14.79
CA PRO A 5 60.24 9.49 14.37
C PRO A 5 59.25 8.33 14.71
N THR A 6 58.06 8.59 15.26
CA THR A 6 56.72 8.65 14.60
C THR A 6 56.31 7.46 13.69
N HIS A 7 55.50 6.54 14.22
CA HIS A 7 54.65 5.62 13.43
C HIS A 7 53.19 5.68 13.90
N PRO A 8 52.21 5.99 13.02
CA PRO A 8 50.79 5.93 13.36
C PRO A 8 50.28 4.48 13.31
N THR A 9 49.37 4.12 14.22
CA THR A 9 48.67 2.83 14.20
C THR A 9 47.73 2.74 12.99
N LEU A 10 47.53 1.54 12.42
CA LEU A 10 46.75 1.28 11.19
C LEU A 10 45.31 1.88 11.23
N TYR A 11 44.77 2.08 12.43
CA TYR A 11 43.50 2.75 12.68
C TYR A 11 43.49 4.22 12.24
N GLN A 12 44.61 4.95 12.43
CA GLN A 12 44.77 6.32 11.94
C GLN A 12 44.92 6.38 10.41
N ILE A 13 45.45 5.33 9.78
CA ILE A 13 45.61 5.25 8.31
C ILE A 13 44.25 5.02 7.62
N ILE A 14 43.38 4.19 8.20
CA ILE A 14 42.02 3.94 7.69
C ILE A 14 41.14 5.20 7.80
N ILE A 15 41.28 5.96 8.90
CA ILE A 15 40.57 7.24 9.07
C ILE A 15 41.13 8.30 8.09
N CYS A 16 42.44 8.34 7.87
CA CYS A 16 43.03 9.28 6.91
C CYS A 16 42.61 8.98 5.45
N ALA A 17 42.49 7.70 5.08
CA ALA A 17 42.07 7.26 3.75
C ALA A 17 40.58 7.55 3.43
N ARG A 18 39.72 7.68 4.45
CA ARG A 18 38.33 8.14 4.28
C ARG A 18 38.20 9.66 4.11
N SER A 19 39.23 10.45 4.47
CA SER A 19 39.15 11.92 4.50
C SER A 19 39.75 12.64 3.29
N ARG A 20 40.44 11.94 2.37
CA ARG A 20 41.06 12.55 1.20
C ARG A 20 40.76 11.74 -0.05
N GLU A 21 39.87 12.28 -0.88
CA GLU A 21 39.77 11.90 -2.28
C GLU A 21 41.14 12.01 -2.95
N LYS A 22 41.45 11.03 -3.80
CA LYS A 22 42.66 10.93 -4.65
C LYS A 22 43.93 10.47 -3.91
N ASN A 23 44.14 9.14 -3.85
CA ASN A 23 45.40 8.49 -4.21
C ASN A 23 45.34 6.95 -4.04
N PHE A 24 44.69 6.28 -5.00
CA PHE A 24 44.51 4.81 -5.06
C PHE A 24 45.84 4.04 -5.28
N PHE A 25 46.84 4.68 -5.90
CA PHE A 25 48.12 4.04 -6.23
C PHE A 25 48.94 3.63 -5.00
N LYS A 26 48.83 4.37 -3.89
CA LYS A 26 49.56 4.06 -2.65
C LYS A 26 48.99 2.84 -1.93
N LEU A 27 47.70 2.53 -2.06
CA LEU A 27 47.08 1.38 -1.39
C LEU A 27 47.53 0.05 -2.03
N ASN A 28 47.61 -0.01 -3.36
CA ASN A 28 48.13 -1.17 -4.09
C ASN A 28 49.61 -1.47 -3.77
N LEU A 29 50.41 -0.42 -3.51
CA LEU A 29 51.81 -0.60 -3.10
C LEU A 29 51.93 -1.12 -1.66
N VAL A 30 51.06 -0.65 -0.76
CA VAL A 30 51.02 -1.11 0.64
C VAL A 30 50.60 -2.58 0.71
N ILE A 31 49.63 -3.00 -0.11
CA ILE A 31 49.18 -4.41 -0.19
C ILE A 31 50.30 -5.30 -0.75
N LYS A 32 51.00 -4.88 -1.82
CA LYS A 32 52.16 -5.62 -2.36
C LYS A 32 53.31 -5.75 -1.36
N ASN A 33 53.58 -4.71 -0.56
CA ASN A 33 54.61 -4.77 0.49
C ASN A 33 54.17 -5.57 1.73
N TRP A 34 52.88 -5.80 1.93
CA TRP A 34 52.35 -6.68 2.98
C TRP A 34 52.38 -8.17 2.57
N GLN A 35 52.27 -8.46 1.27
CA GLN A 35 52.35 -9.82 0.71
C GLN A 35 53.70 -10.51 0.97
N THR A 36 54.78 -9.77 1.19
CA THR A 36 56.11 -10.34 1.43
C THR A 36 56.40 -10.68 2.89
N LYS A 37 55.49 -10.38 3.85
CA LYS A 37 55.81 -10.57 5.29
C LYS A 37 54.85 -11.39 6.15
N PHE A 38 53.63 -11.74 5.73
CA PHE A 38 52.75 -12.55 6.60
C PHE A 38 51.85 -13.53 5.84
N SER A 39 52.04 -14.82 6.12
CA SER A 39 51.11 -15.90 5.78
C SER A 39 49.78 -15.71 6.49
N THR A 40 48.80 -15.11 5.81
CA THR A 40 47.40 -15.05 6.27
C THR A 40 46.44 -15.31 5.10
N SER A 41 46.23 -16.60 4.79
CA SER A 41 45.48 -17.05 3.59
C SER A 41 43.98 -16.72 3.58
N ASN A 42 43.36 -16.51 4.75
CA ASN A 42 41.92 -16.19 4.83
C ASN A 42 41.61 -14.69 4.71
N ARG A 43 42.50 -13.80 5.19
CA ARG A 43 42.29 -12.35 5.13
C ARG A 43 42.57 -11.75 3.75
N ILE A 44 43.50 -12.33 3.01
CA ILE A 44 43.81 -11.91 1.64
C ILE A 44 42.67 -12.27 0.69
N ARG A 45 42.09 -13.48 0.81
CA ARG A 45 40.91 -13.89 0.03
C ARG A 45 39.68 -13.01 0.30
N SER A 46 39.45 -12.57 1.53
CA SER A 46 38.37 -11.63 1.84
C SER A 46 38.61 -10.25 1.22
N LEU A 47 39.84 -9.75 1.23
CA LEU A 47 40.19 -8.47 0.61
C LEU A 47 40.12 -8.53 -0.92
N GLU A 48 40.54 -9.64 -1.54
CA GLU A 48 40.40 -9.86 -2.98
C GLU A 48 38.93 -10.00 -3.43
N LYS A 49 38.08 -10.65 -2.63
CA LYS A 49 36.63 -10.67 -2.85
C LYS A 49 36.03 -9.26 -2.79
N ILE A 50 36.41 -8.48 -1.78
CA ILE A 50 35.94 -7.08 -1.61
C ILE A 50 36.38 -6.21 -2.79
N VAL A 51 37.64 -6.32 -3.24
CA VAL A 51 38.17 -5.56 -4.39
C VAL A 51 37.54 -5.99 -5.72
N LYS A 52 37.22 -7.28 -5.92
CA LYS A 52 36.48 -7.75 -7.11
C LYS A 52 35.04 -7.24 -7.13
N MET A 53 34.36 -7.23 -5.98
CA MET A 53 32.98 -6.76 -5.87
C MET A 53 32.85 -5.27 -6.18
N ASP A 54 33.84 -4.44 -5.80
CA ASP A 54 33.84 -2.99 -6.03
C ASP A 54 34.01 -2.60 -7.52
N ASN A 55 34.59 -3.50 -8.33
CA ASN A 55 34.76 -3.26 -9.77
C ASN A 55 33.50 -3.58 -10.59
N GLU A 56 32.70 -4.58 -10.22
CA GLU A 56 31.55 -5.05 -11.01
C GLU A 56 30.18 -4.57 -10.52
N PHE A 57 30.05 -4.15 -9.26
CA PHE A 57 28.76 -3.83 -8.65
C PHE A 57 28.73 -2.42 -8.03
N ASN A 58 27.56 -1.79 -8.06
CA ASN A 58 27.22 -0.65 -7.22
C ASN A 58 26.52 -1.17 -5.96
N VAL A 59 26.79 -0.55 -4.80
CA VAL A 59 26.13 -0.92 -3.54
C VAL A 59 25.06 0.13 -3.22
N ILE A 60 23.84 -0.33 -2.95
CA ILE A 60 22.74 0.50 -2.49
C ILE A 60 22.32 0.02 -1.11
N THR A 61 22.17 0.94 -0.16
CA THR A 61 21.73 0.62 1.20
C THR A 61 20.38 1.27 1.47
N GLU A 62 19.42 0.46 1.91
CA GLU A 62 18.09 0.89 2.32
C GLU A 62 17.68 0.20 3.62
N GLY A 63 17.27 0.98 4.61
CA GLY A 63 17.04 0.47 5.96
C GLY A 63 18.28 -0.26 6.48
N LYS A 64 18.10 -1.51 6.90
CA LYS A 64 19.22 -2.36 7.36
C LYS A 64 19.85 -3.19 6.25
N ALA A 65 19.33 -3.18 5.03
CA ALA A 65 19.80 -4.01 3.93
C ALA A 65 20.75 -3.24 3.01
N SER A 66 21.81 -3.91 2.56
CA SER A 66 22.68 -3.41 1.49
C SER A 66 22.70 -4.40 0.34
N ILE A 67 22.41 -3.97 -0.88
CA ILE A 67 22.33 -4.86 -2.04
C ILE A 67 23.31 -4.44 -3.12
N LEU A 68 23.83 -5.46 -3.80
CA LEU A 68 24.72 -5.35 -4.95
C LEU A 68 23.87 -5.20 -6.21
N PHE A 69 24.24 -4.24 -7.07
CA PHE A 69 23.67 -4.05 -8.39
C PHE A 69 24.75 -4.14 -9.45
N PRO A 70 24.67 -5.05 -10.42
CA PRO A 70 25.69 -5.15 -11.45
C PRO A 70 25.75 -3.84 -12.26
N LYS A 71 26.93 -3.26 -12.46
CA LYS A 71 27.09 -1.98 -13.19
C LYS A 71 26.59 -2.05 -14.64
N ASN A 72 26.64 -3.24 -15.24
CA ASN A 72 26.23 -3.48 -16.62
C ASN A 72 24.77 -3.93 -16.75
N ASN A 73 24.09 -4.25 -15.65
CA ASN A 73 22.79 -4.90 -15.69
C ASN A 73 21.70 -3.98 -15.12
N LYS A 74 20.60 -3.84 -15.87
CA LYS A 74 19.46 -2.97 -15.53
C LYS A 74 18.54 -3.58 -14.47
N VAL A 75 19.08 -4.27 -13.47
CA VAL A 75 18.24 -4.81 -12.39
C VAL A 75 17.70 -3.60 -11.61
N PHE A 76 16.37 -3.51 -11.55
CA PHE A 76 15.65 -2.30 -11.22
C PHE A 76 15.68 -2.03 -9.71
N TYR A 77 16.32 -0.93 -9.32
CA TYR A 77 16.11 -0.31 -8.02
C TYR A 77 15.30 0.96 -8.20
N ASN A 78 14.22 1.10 -7.41
CA ASN A 78 13.41 2.30 -7.41
C ASN A 78 13.33 2.90 -6.02
N ASN A 79 13.99 4.03 -5.85
CA ASN A 79 13.97 4.85 -4.64
C ASN A 79 12.54 5.22 -4.21
N VAL A 80 11.63 5.44 -5.16
CA VAL A 80 10.23 5.83 -4.83
C VAL A 80 9.48 4.70 -4.11
N GLN A 81 9.93 3.45 -4.25
CA GLN A 81 9.36 2.29 -3.56
C GLN A 81 9.89 2.10 -2.12
N GLN A 82 10.78 2.97 -1.64
CA GLN A 82 11.27 2.91 -0.25
C GLN A 82 10.12 3.03 0.75
N PHE A 83 9.17 3.93 0.50
CA PHE A 83 7.96 4.06 1.32
C PHE A 83 7.13 2.78 1.34
N ASN A 84 6.99 2.10 0.20
CA ASN A 84 6.27 0.82 0.08
C ASN A 84 6.93 -0.26 0.97
N ARG A 85 8.26 -0.36 0.93
CA ARG A 85 9.00 -1.33 1.75
C ARG A 85 8.90 -0.99 3.23
N ASP A 86 9.06 0.27 3.62
CA ASP A 86 8.90 0.73 5.02
C ASP A 86 7.50 0.45 5.58
N ILE A 87 6.44 0.84 4.86
CA ILE A 87 5.05 0.62 5.29
C ILE A 87 4.71 -0.87 5.36
N SER A 88 5.30 -1.70 4.49
CA SER A 88 5.13 -3.14 4.52
C SER A 88 5.78 -3.77 5.77
N ILE A 89 6.98 -3.33 6.14
CA ILE A 89 7.65 -3.79 7.36
C ILE A 89 6.85 -3.42 8.60
N ALA A 90 6.33 -2.19 8.67
CA ALA A 90 5.45 -1.78 9.77
C ALA A 90 4.16 -2.62 9.81
N ALA A 91 3.50 -2.82 8.66
CA ALA A 91 2.27 -3.60 8.59
C ALA A 91 2.49 -5.06 9.01
N ILE A 92 3.54 -5.72 8.53
CA ILE A 92 3.87 -7.12 8.88
C ILE A 92 4.20 -7.24 10.38
N LYS A 93 4.93 -6.29 10.97
CA LYS A 93 5.20 -6.28 12.42
C LYS A 93 3.94 -6.18 13.26
N ILE A 94 2.99 -5.33 12.85
CA ILE A 94 1.75 -5.13 13.60
C ILE A 94 0.82 -6.31 13.42
N TRP A 95 0.71 -6.82 12.19
CA TRP A 95 -0.02 -8.06 11.93
C TRP A 95 0.57 -9.24 12.73
N SER A 96 1.89 -9.42 12.79
CA SER A 96 2.50 -10.56 13.49
C SER A 96 2.28 -10.51 15.00
N LYS A 97 2.25 -9.31 15.61
CA LYS A 97 1.84 -9.10 17.02
C LYS A 97 0.39 -9.54 17.22
N ILE A 98 -0.55 -9.01 16.43
CA ILE A 98 -1.99 -9.35 16.52
C ILE A 98 -2.20 -10.85 16.28
N PHE A 99 -1.56 -11.41 15.27
CA PHE A 99 -1.67 -12.84 14.95
C PHE A 99 -1.16 -13.72 16.09
N SER A 100 -0.04 -13.34 16.71
CA SER A 100 0.49 -14.04 17.88
C SER A 100 -0.45 -13.95 19.08
N GLU A 101 -0.97 -12.77 19.39
CA GLU A 101 -1.97 -12.54 20.46
C GLU A 101 -3.19 -13.46 20.28
N GLU A 102 -3.74 -13.53 19.06
CA GLU A 102 -4.89 -14.38 18.77
C GLU A 102 -4.60 -15.87 18.88
N LYS A 103 -3.42 -16.33 18.43
CA LYS A 103 -3.01 -17.73 18.56
C LYS A 103 -2.79 -18.11 20.02
N LEU A 104 -2.21 -17.20 20.84
CA LEU A 104 -2.08 -17.38 22.28
C LEU A 104 -3.46 -17.50 22.95
N ASN A 105 -4.38 -16.57 22.64
CA ASN A 105 -5.74 -16.58 23.21
C ASN A 105 -6.51 -17.85 22.86
N LYS A 106 -6.44 -18.31 21.60
CA LYS A 106 -7.04 -19.58 21.18
C LYS A 106 -6.43 -20.79 21.90
N ALA A 107 -5.12 -20.79 22.11
CA ALA A 107 -4.43 -21.86 22.85
C ALA A 107 -4.81 -21.87 24.34
N GLN A 108 -5.01 -20.69 24.95
CA GLN A 108 -5.47 -20.57 26.33
C GLN A 108 -6.93 -21.02 26.50
N GLN A 109 -7.83 -20.62 25.58
CA GLN A 109 -9.23 -21.05 25.60
C GLN A 109 -9.37 -22.57 25.50
N LYS A 110 -8.57 -23.22 24.65
CA LYS A 110 -8.53 -24.70 24.55
C LYS A 110 -7.98 -25.39 25.81
N LYS A 111 -7.16 -24.70 26.61
CA LYS A 111 -6.64 -25.22 27.88
C LYS A 111 -7.59 -24.95 29.05
N GLY A 112 -8.40 -23.90 28.99
CA GLY A 112 -9.39 -23.56 30.03
C GLY A 112 -10.60 -24.49 30.07
N SER A 113 -10.77 -25.38 29.10
CA SER A 113 -11.78 -26.45 29.11
C SER A 113 -11.33 -27.74 29.81
N ASP A 114 -10.04 -27.88 30.14
CA ASP A 114 -9.49 -29.00 30.91
C ASP A 114 -8.91 -28.48 32.25
N ILE A 115 -9.46 -28.96 33.37
CA ILE A 115 -9.36 -28.42 34.74
C ILE A 115 -7.93 -28.30 35.34
N ASN A 116 -7.77 -27.32 36.25
CA ASN A 116 -6.73 -27.10 37.29
C ASN A 116 -5.38 -27.83 37.18
N ILE A 117 -4.28 -27.07 37.12
CA ILE A 117 -3.05 -27.28 37.91
C ILE A 117 -2.27 -25.96 38.03
N GLN A 118 -1.73 -25.76 39.23
CA GLN A 118 -0.95 -24.62 39.70
C GLN A 118 0.33 -24.32 38.90
N SER A 119 0.62 -23.02 38.86
CA SER A 119 1.90 -22.32 38.66
C SER A 119 3.11 -23.08 38.07
N SER A 120 3.58 -22.60 36.93
CA SER A 120 5.01 -22.28 36.75
C SER A 120 5.18 -21.36 35.54
N SER A 121 6.08 -20.39 35.71
CA SER A 121 6.55 -19.39 34.74
C SER A 121 6.62 -19.92 33.30
N LYS A 122 5.75 -19.44 32.42
CA LYS A 122 5.83 -19.77 30.98
C LYS A 122 6.76 -18.78 30.28
N PRO A 123 7.77 -19.25 29.52
CA PRO A 123 8.38 -18.39 28.51
C PRO A 123 7.28 -17.98 27.54
N SER A 124 7.17 -16.68 27.25
CA SER A 124 6.30 -16.15 26.20
C SER A 124 6.58 -16.93 24.91
N LYS A 125 5.68 -17.84 24.53
CA LYS A 125 5.84 -18.65 23.32
C LYS A 125 5.58 -17.74 22.13
N THR A 126 6.64 -17.14 21.60
CA THR A 126 6.57 -16.27 20.43
C THR A 126 6.34 -17.12 19.19
N TYR A 127 5.25 -16.86 18.46
CA TYR A 127 4.93 -17.60 17.24
C TYR A 127 5.86 -17.15 16.11
N THR A 128 6.43 -18.11 15.41
CA THR A 128 7.17 -17.85 14.17
C THR A 128 6.27 -17.99 12.95
N PHE A 129 6.59 -17.27 11.88
CA PHE A 129 5.75 -17.22 10.67
C PHE A 129 6.59 -17.20 9.40
N THR A 130 6.02 -17.64 8.28
CA THR A 130 6.69 -17.71 6.97
C THR A 130 6.25 -16.58 6.05
N ILE A 131 7.15 -16.14 5.16
CA ILE A 131 6.87 -15.10 4.18
C ILE A 131 7.20 -15.60 2.77
N LEU A 132 6.34 -15.32 1.80
CA LEU A 132 6.65 -15.39 0.38
C LEU A 132 6.71 -13.97 -0.21
N GLU A 133 7.86 -13.59 -0.77
CA GLU A 133 7.95 -12.52 -1.75
C GLU A 133 7.88 -13.16 -3.14
N ALA A 134 6.74 -12.98 -3.82
CA ALA A 134 6.46 -13.73 -5.04
C ALA A 134 7.28 -13.25 -6.26
N LEU A 135 7.70 -11.98 -6.27
CA LEU A 135 8.50 -11.36 -7.33
C LEU A 135 9.63 -10.53 -6.69
N ALA A 136 10.76 -11.16 -6.43
CA ALA A 136 11.79 -10.63 -5.53
C ALA A 136 12.86 -9.76 -6.20
N ALA A 137 13.07 -9.88 -7.51
CA ALA A 137 14.13 -9.21 -8.26
C ALA A 137 15.50 -9.34 -7.58
N SER A 138 16.00 -8.26 -6.95
CA SER A 138 17.29 -8.30 -6.23
C SER A 138 17.22 -8.94 -4.83
N GLY A 139 16.02 -9.24 -4.33
CA GLY A 139 15.78 -9.74 -2.98
C GLY A 139 15.79 -8.65 -1.89
N LEU A 140 15.83 -7.37 -2.27
CA LEU A 140 15.91 -6.24 -1.32
C LEU A 140 14.86 -6.34 -0.21
N ARG A 141 13.60 -6.54 -0.59
CA ARG A 141 12.47 -6.56 0.34
C ARG A 141 12.55 -7.77 1.26
N SER A 142 12.82 -8.97 0.74
CA SER A 142 13.10 -10.17 1.55
C SER A 142 14.24 -9.97 2.55
N ILE A 143 15.35 -9.35 2.13
CA ILE A 143 16.49 -9.09 3.03
C ILE A 143 16.13 -8.06 4.10
N ARG A 144 15.41 -6.98 3.73
CA ARG A 144 14.90 -6.03 4.71
C ARG A 144 13.94 -6.70 5.70
N TYR A 145 13.03 -7.55 5.23
CA TYR A 145 12.14 -8.33 6.10
C TYR A 145 12.94 -9.19 7.07
N ALA A 146 13.93 -9.93 6.59
CA ALA A 146 14.81 -10.76 7.41
C ALA A 146 15.58 -9.97 8.49
N LYS A 147 16.05 -8.76 8.18
CA LYS A 147 16.85 -7.93 9.11
C LYS A 147 16.01 -7.06 10.05
N GLU A 148 14.79 -6.74 9.65
CA GLU A 148 14.00 -5.71 10.33
C GLU A 148 12.77 -6.27 11.04
N ILE A 149 12.28 -7.46 10.69
CA ILE A 149 11.08 -8.07 11.28
C ILE A 149 11.46 -9.29 12.14
N PRO A 150 11.10 -9.30 13.43
CA PRO A 150 11.40 -10.43 14.30
C PRO A 150 10.47 -11.63 14.05
N ASN A 151 10.90 -12.81 14.51
CA ASN A 151 10.12 -14.05 14.54
C ASN A 151 9.73 -14.63 13.17
N ILE A 152 10.42 -14.24 12.10
CA ILE A 152 10.29 -14.94 10.83
C ILE A 152 10.93 -16.33 10.97
N LYS A 153 10.27 -17.37 10.47
CA LYS A 153 10.79 -18.73 10.38
C LYS A 153 11.72 -18.86 9.17
N TYR A 154 11.24 -18.48 8.00
CA TYR A 154 12.01 -18.31 6.77
C TYR A 154 11.22 -17.44 5.78
N ILE A 155 11.93 -16.93 4.77
CA ILE A 155 11.39 -16.17 3.65
C ILE A 155 11.72 -16.92 2.37
N ILE A 156 10.76 -17.07 1.47
CA ILE A 156 11.01 -17.45 0.08
C ILE A 156 11.04 -16.18 -0.76
N ALA A 157 12.18 -15.91 -1.37
CA ALA A 157 12.39 -14.84 -2.34
C ALA A 157 12.34 -15.46 -3.74
N ASN A 158 11.17 -15.40 -4.37
CA ASN A 158 10.93 -16.03 -5.67
C ASN A 158 11.17 -15.06 -6.83
N ASP A 159 11.84 -15.51 -7.88
CA ASP A 159 11.85 -14.82 -9.17
C ASP A 159 11.82 -15.82 -10.33
N LEU A 160 11.36 -15.37 -11.49
CA LEU A 160 11.34 -16.20 -12.71
C LEU A 160 12.74 -16.28 -13.34
N ASP A 161 13.50 -15.19 -13.25
CA ASP A 161 14.81 -15.05 -13.86
C ASP A 161 15.90 -15.69 -12.99
N LEU A 162 16.71 -16.57 -13.59
CA LEU A 162 17.83 -17.22 -12.91
C LEU A 162 18.88 -16.21 -12.46
N ASP A 163 19.14 -15.15 -13.25
CA ASP A 163 20.10 -14.11 -12.90
C ASP A 163 19.64 -13.33 -11.65
N ALA A 164 18.32 -13.13 -11.50
CA ALA A 164 17.73 -12.53 -10.31
C ALA A 164 17.90 -13.44 -9.09
N VAL A 165 17.67 -14.75 -9.23
CA VAL A 165 17.87 -15.75 -8.17
C VAL A 165 19.33 -15.82 -7.71
N ASP A 166 20.28 -15.78 -8.65
CA ASP A 166 21.70 -15.70 -8.34
C ASP A 166 22.06 -14.40 -7.62
N LEU A 167 21.44 -13.29 -8.00
CA LEU A 167 21.61 -12.00 -7.34
C LEU A 167 21.03 -11.99 -5.92
N ILE A 168 19.86 -12.60 -5.70
CA ILE A 168 19.26 -12.80 -4.37
C ILE A 168 20.25 -13.55 -3.48
N ASN A 169 20.79 -14.68 -3.96
CA ASN A 169 21.76 -15.47 -3.20
C ASN A 169 23.01 -14.66 -2.82
N LYS A 170 23.56 -13.88 -3.76
CA LYS A 170 24.71 -12.99 -3.49
C LYS A 170 24.37 -11.92 -2.45
N ASN A 171 23.19 -11.31 -2.56
CA ASN A 171 22.75 -10.27 -1.64
C ASN A 171 22.44 -10.81 -0.24
N VAL A 172 21.89 -12.02 -0.13
CA VAL A 172 21.68 -12.73 1.14
C VAL A 172 23.02 -12.94 1.85
N GLU A 173 24.01 -13.49 1.14
CA GLU A 173 25.37 -13.67 1.68
C GLU A 173 26.04 -12.33 2.06
N TYR A 174 25.89 -11.31 1.22
CA TYR A 174 26.46 -9.97 1.47
C TYR A 174 25.87 -9.29 2.72
N ASN A 175 24.64 -9.63 3.09
CA ASN A 175 23.99 -9.17 4.31
C ASN A 175 24.23 -10.08 5.52
N GLU A 176 25.12 -11.06 5.40
CA GLU A 176 25.46 -12.02 6.46
C GLU A 176 24.24 -12.84 6.93
N LEU A 177 23.30 -13.10 6.01
CA LEU A 177 22.12 -13.92 6.26
C LEU A 177 22.34 -15.36 5.75
N SER A 178 21.69 -16.33 6.41
CA SER A 178 21.70 -17.73 5.95
C SER A 178 20.75 -17.92 4.77
N LYS A 179 21.16 -18.72 3.77
CA LYS A 179 20.31 -19.16 2.66
C LYS A 179 19.15 -20.05 3.10
N ASP A 180 19.24 -20.68 4.27
CA ASP A 180 18.11 -21.44 4.84
C ASP A 180 17.04 -20.52 5.43
N PHE A 181 17.44 -19.28 5.79
CA PHE A 181 16.56 -18.26 6.33
C PHE A 181 15.93 -17.41 5.23
N VAL A 182 16.72 -16.93 4.26
CA VAL A 182 16.21 -16.28 3.04
C VAL A 182 16.53 -17.17 1.85
N ARG A 183 15.51 -17.90 1.39
CA ARG A 183 15.60 -18.95 0.37
C ARG A 183 15.30 -18.35 -0.99
N ALA A 184 16.32 -18.21 -1.83
CA ALA A 184 16.12 -17.86 -3.22
C ALA A 184 15.43 -19.03 -3.95
N ASN A 185 14.37 -18.74 -4.71
CA ASN A 185 13.64 -19.74 -5.49
C ASN A 185 13.49 -19.28 -6.93
N GLN A 186 13.81 -20.15 -7.88
CA GLN A 186 13.50 -19.91 -9.29
C GLN A 186 12.13 -20.52 -9.61
N GLY A 187 11.18 -19.69 -9.99
CA GLY A 187 9.85 -20.17 -10.33
C GLY A 187 8.93 -19.10 -10.87
N ASP A 188 8.01 -19.53 -11.75
CA ASP A 188 6.84 -18.73 -12.07
C ASP A 188 6.01 -18.51 -10.80
N ALA A 189 5.70 -17.25 -10.50
CA ALA A 189 5.03 -16.87 -9.26
C ALA A 189 3.65 -17.54 -9.11
N CYS A 190 2.88 -17.68 -10.21
CA CYS A 190 1.61 -18.39 -10.18
C CYS A 190 1.81 -19.85 -9.77
N SER A 191 2.77 -20.53 -10.38
CA SER A 191 3.12 -21.92 -10.09
C SER A 191 3.50 -22.11 -8.61
N VAL A 192 4.35 -21.23 -8.06
CA VAL A 192 4.73 -21.27 -6.64
C VAL A 192 3.52 -21.09 -5.74
N LEU A 193 2.63 -20.12 -6.03
CA LEU A 193 1.41 -19.90 -5.26
C LEU A 193 0.49 -21.14 -5.29
N TYR A 194 0.26 -21.73 -6.46
CA TYR A 194 -0.59 -22.92 -6.59
C TYR A 194 -0.01 -24.16 -5.91
N GLN A 195 1.31 -24.31 -5.86
CA GLN A 195 1.99 -25.39 -5.14
C GLN A 195 1.79 -25.29 -3.61
N HIS A 196 1.63 -24.08 -3.08
CA HIS A 196 1.51 -23.82 -1.63
C HIS A 196 0.05 -23.57 -1.17
N ARG A 197 -0.96 -23.99 -1.96
CA ARG A 197 -2.39 -23.82 -1.58
C ARG A 197 -2.88 -24.79 -0.51
N SER A 198 -2.18 -25.90 -0.33
CA SER A 198 -2.56 -26.97 0.60
C SER A 198 -1.99 -26.70 1.99
N PHE A 199 -2.76 -27.01 3.03
CA PHE A 199 -2.22 -27.05 4.39
C PHE A 199 -1.31 -28.30 4.53
N PRO A 200 -0.15 -28.23 5.20
CA PRO A 200 0.38 -27.11 5.99
C PRO A 200 1.36 -26.18 5.25
N ASP A 201 1.45 -26.28 3.92
CA ASP A 201 2.48 -25.60 3.12
C ASP A 201 2.18 -24.13 2.80
N ARG A 202 1.08 -23.58 3.33
CA ARG A 202 0.68 -22.18 3.12
C ARG A 202 1.67 -21.20 3.77
N PHE A 203 1.70 -19.98 3.25
CA PHE A 203 2.48 -18.88 3.82
C PHE A 203 1.65 -18.02 4.75
N ASP A 204 2.21 -17.61 5.88
CA ASP A 204 1.53 -16.69 6.79
C ASP A 204 1.44 -15.26 6.21
N VAL A 205 2.45 -14.84 5.44
CA VAL A 205 2.49 -13.57 4.71
C VAL A 205 2.85 -13.80 3.26
N ILE A 206 2.11 -13.21 2.32
CA ILE A 206 2.46 -13.19 0.90
C ILE A 206 2.51 -11.74 0.43
N ASP A 207 3.61 -11.37 -0.21
CA ASP A 207 3.82 -10.08 -0.83
C ASP A 207 3.84 -10.19 -2.37
N LEU A 208 2.87 -9.54 -3.00
CA LEU A 208 2.76 -9.40 -4.45
C LEU A 208 3.15 -7.97 -4.83
N ASP A 209 4.32 -7.80 -5.45
CA ASP A 209 4.85 -6.50 -5.88
C ASP A 209 5.30 -6.52 -7.35
N PRO A 210 4.43 -6.85 -8.32
CA PRO A 210 4.81 -6.93 -9.72
C PRO A 210 4.97 -5.55 -10.37
N TYR A 211 5.67 -5.52 -11.50
CA TYR A 211 5.57 -4.40 -12.43
C TYR A 211 4.22 -4.43 -13.14
N GLY A 212 3.42 -3.38 -12.94
CA GLY A 212 2.10 -3.25 -13.53
C GLY A 212 1.02 -3.85 -12.64
N THR A 213 0.44 -4.98 -13.07
CA THR A 213 -0.77 -5.55 -12.46
C THR A 213 -0.46 -6.77 -11.59
N ALA A 214 -1.16 -6.88 -10.47
CA ALA A 214 -1.18 -8.09 -9.64
C ALA A 214 -2.24 -9.12 -10.05
N ALA A 215 -3.12 -8.79 -11.00
CA ALA A 215 -4.28 -9.61 -11.36
C ALA A 215 -3.98 -11.10 -11.60
N PRO A 216 -2.91 -11.49 -12.34
CA PRO A 216 -2.61 -12.90 -12.59
C PRO A 216 -2.33 -13.72 -11.32
N PHE A 217 -1.80 -13.08 -10.28
CA PHE A 217 -1.33 -13.74 -9.06
C PHE A 217 -2.39 -13.79 -7.95
N ILE A 218 -3.45 -12.99 -8.06
CA ILE A 218 -4.47 -12.82 -7.00
C ILE A 218 -5.14 -14.15 -6.63
N ASP A 219 -5.59 -14.94 -7.61
CA ASP A 219 -6.34 -16.18 -7.35
C ASP A 219 -5.49 -17.24 -6.63
N GLY A 220 -4.21 -17.35 -6.98
CA GLY A 220 -3.25 -18.21 -6.28
C GLY A 220 -2.93 -17.69 -4.86
N ALA A 221 -2.73 -16.39 -4.70
CA ALA A 221 -2.38 -15.78 -3.41
C ALA A 221 -3.49 -15.91 -2.36
N VAL A 222 -4.75 -15.71 -2.74
CA VAL A 222 -5.89 -15.90 -1.80
C VAL A 222 -6.08 -17.36 -1.37
N GLN A 223 -5.47 -18.33 -2.06
CA GLN A 223 -5.47 -19.73 -1.66
C GLN A 223 -4.22 -20.11 -0.85
N ALA A 224 -3.05 -19.60 -1.25
CA ALA A 224 -1.75 -19.91 -0.67
C ALA A 224 -1.48 -19.24 0.68
N VAL A 225 -2.21 -18.17 1.00
CA VAL A 225 -2.08 -17.50 2.31
C VAL A 225 -2.76 -18.33 3.41
N GLU A 226 -2.15 -18.42 4.59
CA GLU A 226 -2.67 -19.18 5.74
C GLU A 226 -3.93 -18.53 6.34
N GLU A 227 -4.68 -19.28 7.15
CA GLU A 227 -5.84 -18.81 7.89
C GLU A 227 -5.49 -17.66 8.84
N GLY A 228 -6.00 -16.48 8.54
CA GLY A 228 -5.67 -15.24 9.24
C GLY A 228 -4.35 -14.61 8.82
N GLY A 229 -3.73 -15.13 7.75
CA GLY A 229 -2.51 -14.59 7.15
C GLY A 229 -2.72 -13.26 6.44
N LEU A 230 -1.61 -12.61 6.11
CA LEU A 230 -1.54 -11.28 5.50
C LEU A 230 -1.20 -11.37 4.01
N LEU A 231 -2.02 -10.75 3.18
CA LEU A 231 -1.68 -10.44 1.79
C LEU A 231 -1.30 -8.98 1.66
N CYS A 232 -0.13 -8.73 1.12
CA CYS A 232 0.34 -7.41 0.73
C CYS A 232 0.34 -7.34 -0.80
N VAL A 233 -0.38 -6.40 -1.40
CA VAL A 233 -0.56 -6.33 -2.87
C VAL A 233 -0.26 -4.93 -3.37
N THR A 234 0.68 -4.80 -4.30
CA THR A 234 0.96 -3.58 -5.05
C THR A 234 0.43 -3.69 -6.48
N CYS A 235 -0.17 -2.61 -7.00
CA CYS A 235 -0.35 -2.42 -8.43
C CYS A 235 0.23 -1.07 -8.84
N THR A 236 1.00 -1.03 -9.94
CA THR A 236 1.54 0.19 -10.54
C THR A 236 0.87 0.55 -11.88
N ASP A 237 -0.06 -0.28 -12.37
CA ASP A 237 -0.79 -0.06 -13.63
C ASP A 237 -1.96 0.93 -13.49
N LEU A 238 -1.75 2.05 -12.80
CA LEU A 238 -2.79 3.03 -12.52
C LEU A 238 -3.47 3.57 -13.78
N ALA A 239 -2.79 3.63 -14.92
CA ALA A 239 -3.40 4.02 -16.19
C ALA A 239 -4.63 3.17 -16.57
N ASN A 240 -4.66 1.88 -16.17
CA ASN A 240 -5.81 1.01 -16.35
C ASN A 240 -6.86 1.22 -15.24
N LEU A 241 -6.44 1.53 -14.01
CA LEU A 241 -7.31 1.59 -12.83
C LEU A 241 -7.98 2.96 -12.59
N THR A 242 -7.38 4.06 -13.06
CA THR A 242 -7.79 5.43 -12.72
C THR A 242 -8.46 6.20 -13.86
N GLY A 243 -8.50 5.63 -15.07
CA GLY A 243 -8.95 6.35 -16.26
C GLY A 243 -9.94 5.58 -17.12
N SER A 244 -10.66 6.33 -17.96
CA SER A 244 -11.57 5.78 -18.98
C SER A 244 -10.86 5.48 -20.31
N ASN A 245 -9.52 5.49 -20.34
CA ASN A 245 -8.75 5.30 -21.57
C ASN A 245 -8.60 3.82 -21.96
N TYR A 246 -8.57 2.92 -20.97
CA TYR A 246 -8.42 1.48 -21.17
C TYR A 246 -9.44 0.67 -20.32
N PRO A 247 -10.74 0.99 -20.41
CA PRO A 247 -11.76 0.33 -19.59
C PRO A 247 -11.83 -1.18 -19.86
N GLU A 248 -11.62 -1.61 -21.10
CA GLU A 248 -11.58 -3.01 -21.50
C GLU A 248 -10.43 -3.77 -20.83
N LYS A 249 -9.26 -3.15 -20.70
CA LYS A 249 -8.10 -3.75 -20.03
C LYS A 249 -8.30 -3.82 -18.52
N CYS A 250 -8.90 -2.80 -17.92
CA CYS A 250 -9.27 -2.84 -16.51
C CYS A 250 -10.27 -3.96 -16.23
N TYR A 251 -11.28 -4.11 -17.10
CA TYR A 251 -12.27 -5.18 -16.96
C TYR A 251 -11.64 -6.57 -17.12
N ALA A 252 -10.76 -6.76 -18.09
CA ALA A 252 -10.06 -8.03 -18.29
C ALA A 252 -9.21 -8.45 -17.06
N ASN A 253 -8.54 -7.49 -16.42
CA ASN A 253 -7.68 -7.77 -15.26
C ASN A 253 -8.45 -7.85 -13.94
N TYR A 254 -9.46 -7.00 -13.75
CA TYR A 254 -10.05 -6.73 -12.43
C TYR A 254 -11.57 -6.99 -12.36
N GLY A 255 -12.22 -7.31 -13.48
CA GLY A 255 -13.67 -7.53 -13.52
C GLY A 255 -14.49 -6.26 -13.23
N SER A 256 -13.90 -5.08 -13.39
CA SER A 256 -14.54 -3.79 -13.12
C SER A 256 -14.21 -2.76 -14.20
N ILE A 257 -15.15 -1.85 -14.46
CA ILE A 257 -14.99 -0.72 -15.37
C ILE A 257 -14.68 0.56 -14.57
N PRO A 258 -13.52 1.20 -14.78
CA PRO A 258 -13.20 2.49 -14.17
C PRO A 258 -14.00 3.59 -14.87
N VAL A 259 -14.37 4.62 -14.10
CA VAL A 259 -15.03 5.82 -14.63
C VAL A 259 -14.16 7.03 -14.39
N LYS A 260 -14.10 7.95 -15.35
CA LYS A 260 -13.40 9.21 -15.20
C LYS A 260 -13.99 10.02 -14.04
N GLY A 261 -13.14 10.42 -13.11
CA GLY A 261 -13.47 11.28 -11.98
C GLY A 261 -12.24 11.57 -11.13
N GLU A 262 -12.27 12.64 -10.34
CA GLU A 262 -11.14 13.06 -9.51
C GLU A 262 -10.82 12.05 -8.40
N PHE A 263 -11.81 11.25 -7.98
CA PHE A 263 -11.67 10.19 -6.99
C PHE A 263 -10.94 8.93 -7.51
N CYS A 264 -10.33 8.99 -8.69
CA CYS A 264 -9.82 7.83 -9.41
C CYS A 264 -8.79 7.01 -8.64
N HIS A 265 -7.95 7.65 -7.83
CA HIS A 265 -6.96 6.98 -6.99
C HIS A 265 -7.60 6.10 -5.91
N GLU A 266 -8.69 6.55 -5.30
CA GLU A 266 -9.44 5.72 -4.35
C GLU A 266 -10.27 4.65 -5.08
N MET A 267 -10.85 4.99 -6.24
CA MET A 267 -11.55 4.01 -7.07
C MET A 267 -10.63 2.85 -7.45
N ALA A 268 -9.36 3.10 -7.77
CA ALA A 268 -8.37 2.06 -8.03
C ALA A 268 -8.19 1.10 -6.84
N LEU A 269 -8.10 1.63 -5.62
CA LEU A 269 -8.06 0.80 -4.39
C LEU A 269 -9.30 -0.08 -4.28
N ARG A 270 -10.47 0.51 -4.54
CA ARG A 270 -11.77 -0.17 -4.43
C ARG A 270 -11.99 -1.23 -5.51
N ILE A 271 -11.44 -1.03 -6.71
CA ILE A 271 -11.42 -2.02 -7.79
C ILE A 271 -10.56 -3.22 -7.40
N LEU A 272 -9.35 -2.98 -6.87
CA LEU A 272 -8.47 -4.05 -6.44
C LEU A 272 -9.06 -4.84 -5.26
N LEU A 273 -9.70 -4.16 -4.29
CA LEU A 273 -10.44 -4.83 -3.21
C LEU A 273 -11.61 -5.66 -3.71
N HIS A 274 -12.36 -5.16 -4.70
CA HIS A 274 -13.42 -5.95 -5.34
C HIS A 274 -12.84 -7.23 -5.95
N THR A 275 -11.75 -7.13 -6.71
CA THR A 275 -11.06 -8.26 -7.35
C THR A 275 -10.56 -9.29 -6.34
N LEU A 276 -9.91 -8.84 -5.27
CA LEU A 276 -9.45 -9.70 -4.17
C LEU A 276 -10.62 -10.41 -3.49
N SER A 277 -11.71 -9.68 -3.23
CA SER A 277 -12.87 -10.19 -2.50
C SER A 277 -13.63 -11.25 -3.30
N THR A 278 -13.85 -11.02 -4.60
CA THR A 278 -14.50 -11.99 -5.49
C THR A 278 -13.64 -13.23 -5.71
N SER A 279 -12.33 -13.06 -5.80
CA SER A 279 -11.39 -14.18 -5.94
C SER A 279 -11.33 -15.06 -4.68
N ALA A 280 -11.23 -14.44 -3.49
CA ALA A 280 -11.24 -15.17 -2.22
C ALA A 280 -12.59 -15.89 -1.96
N ALA A 281 -13.70 -15.27 -2.35
CA ALA A 281 -15.04 -15.80 -2.11
C ALA A 281 -15.30 -17.16 -2.77
N LYS A 282 -14.72 -17.43 -3.95
CA LYS A 282 -14.77 -18.74 -4.64
C LYS A 282 -14.32 -19.88 -3.71
N TYR A 283 -13.42 -19.58 -2.79
CA TYR A 283 -12.81 -20.53 -1.86
C TYR A 283 -13.40 -20.45 -0.45
N ARG A 284 -14.55 -19.78 -0.28
CA ARG A 284 -15.21 -19.53 1.02
C ARG A 284 -14.37 -18.70 2.00
N ARG A 285 -13.43 -17.92 1.47
CA ARG A 285 -12.55 -17.03 2.23
C ARG A 285 -12.98 -15.59 2.04
N ARG A 286 -13.00 -14.81 3.12
CA ARG A 286 -13.22 -13.36 3.06
C ARG A 286 -11.89 -12.64 3.19
N ILE A 287 -11.79 -11.50 2.54
CA ILE A 287 -10.75 -10.51 2.83
C ILE A 287 -11.24 -9.56 3.93
N ILE A 288 -10.30 -9.08 4.74
CA ILE A 288 -10.50 -8.02 5.72
C ILE A 288 -9.47 -6.94 5.37
N PRO A 289 -9.88 -5.83 4.73
CA PRO A 289 -8.98 -4.71 4.46
C PRO A 289 -8.42 -4.14 5.76
N LEU A 290 -7.09 -4.08 5.87
CA LEU A 290 -6.40 -3.54 7.04
C LEU A 290 -5.93 -2.11 6.78
N LEU A 291 -5.26 -1.90 5.64
CA LEU A 291 -4.73 -0.61 5.21
C LEU A 291 -4.64 -0.59 3.67
N CYS A 292 -5.22 0.43 3.04
CA CYS A 292 -5.16 0.62 1.58
C CYS A 292 -4.64 2.02 1.28
N CYS A 293 -3.53 2.16 0.56
CA CYS A 293 -2.90 3.45 0.31
C CYS A 293 -2.74 3.69 -1.19
N SER A 294 -3.14 4.87 -1.66
CA SER A 294 -2.68 5.41 -2.94
C SER A 294 -1.41 6.23 -2.71
N ILE A 295 -0.32 5.89 -3.39
CA ILE A 295 1.02 6.45 -3.13
C ILE A 295 1.69 6.78 -4.46
N ASP A 296 1.83 8.07 -4.76
CA ASP A 296 2.45 8.59 -5.98
C ASP A 296 1.86 7.95 -7.26
N PHE A 297 2.50 6.92 -7.79
CA PHE A 297 2.12 6.23 -9.03
C PHE A 297 1.68 4.77 -8.82
N TYR A 298 1.48 4.33 -7.59
CA TYR A 298 1.02 2.96 -7.29
C TYR A 298 -0.03 2.94 -6.18
N ILE A 299 -0.73 1.82 -6.08
CA ILE A 299 -1.57 1.50 -4.94
C ILE A 299 -0.98 0.33 -4.17
N ARG A 300 -1.13 0.36 -2.84
CA ARG A 300 -0.66 -0.69 -1.93
C ARG A 300 -1.78 -1.07 -0.97
N ILE A 301 -2.12 -2.36 -0.92
CA ILE A 301 -3.21 -2.87 -0.10
C ILE A 301 -2.69 -3.98 0.82
N PHE A 302 -3.09 -3.92 2.08
CA PHE A 302 -2.88 -4.94 3.09
C PHE A 302 -4.23 -5.52 3.46
N VAL A 303 -4.44 -6.80 3.17
CA VAL A 303 -5.66 -7.51 3.59
C VAL A 303 -5.32 -8.76 4.37
N ARG A 304 -6.13 -9.04 5.39
CA ARG A 304 -6.10 -10.32 6.09
C ARG A 304 -7.10 -11.27 5.44
N VAL A 305 -6.75 -12.55 5.29
CA VAL A 305 -7.63 -13.54 4.66
C VAL A 305 -8.04 -14.61 5.67
N VAL A 306 -9.35 -14.77 5.86
CA VAL A 306 -9.92 -15.74 6.81
C VAL A 306 -11.04 -16.55 6.18
N THR A 307 -11.22 -17.78 6.61
CA THR A 307 -12.32 -18.64 6.17
C THR A 307 -13.62 -18.17 6.82
N SER A 308 -14.59 -17.75 6.00
CA SER A 308 -15.89 -17.28 6.50
C SER A 308 -16.98 -17.47 5.43
N PRO A 309 -17.52 -18.69 5.28
CA PRO A 309 -18.51 -19.00 4.24
C PRO A 309 -19.81 -18.19 4.35
N VAL A 310 -20.14 -17.69 5.54
CA VAL A 310 -21.31 -16.84 5.76
C VAL A 310 -21.03 -15.42 5.27
N GLU A 311 -19.88 -14.84 5.65
CA GLU A 311 -19.60 -13.45 5.34
C GLU A 311 -19.34 -13.20 3.86
N VAL A 312 -18.79 -14.18 3.13
CA VAL A 312 -18.59 -14.04 1.67
C VAL A 312 -19.90 -13.80 0.92
N LYS A 313 -21.04 -14.24 1.47
CA LYS A 313 -22.37 -13.99 0.88
C LYS A 313 -22.78 -12.52 0.96
N ASN A 314 -22.17 -11.74 1.86
CA ASN A 314 -22.37 -10.30 1.97
C ASN A 314 -21.57 -9.50 0.92
N ASN A 315 -20.71 -10.12 0.11
CA ASN A 315 -19.89 -9.42 -0.88
C ASN A 315 -20.68 -8.54 -1.87
N PRO A 316 -21.84 -8.97 -2.41
CA PRO A 316 -22.66 -8.13 -3.28
C PRO A 316 -23.28 -6.92 -2.56
N CYS A 317 -23.37 -6.93 -1.22
CA CYS A 317 -23.80 -5.77 -0.42
C CYS A 317 -22.65 -4.79 -0.16
N LYS A 318 -21.40 -5.25 -0.27
CA LYS A 318 -20.17 -4.46 -0.09
C LYS A 318 -19.58 -3.97 -1.41
N THR A 319 -20.25 -4.27 -2.50
CA THR A 319 -19.82 -3.97 -3.87
C THR A 319 -20.93 -3.20 -4.55
N SER A 320 -20.58 -2.13 -5.25
CA SER A 320 -21.55 -1.27 -5.92
C SER A 320 -21.18 -0.96 -7.36
N MET A 321 -22.20 -0.75 -8.19
CA MET A 321 -22.06 0.00 -9.43
C MET A 321 -21.91 1.49 -9.12
N LEU A 322 -21.22 2.21 -10.00
CA LEU A 322 -20.96 3.64 -9.88
C LEU A 322 -21.60 4.37 -11.07
N TYR A 323 -22.42 5.39 -10.77
CA TYR A 323 -22.99 6.30 -11.76
C TYR A 323 -22.31 7.65 -11.63
N VAL A 324 -21.68 8.16 -12.69
CA VAL A 324 -20.98 9.46 -12.69
C VAL A 324 -21.51 10.34 -13.79
N CYS A 325 -22.00 11.54 -13.43
CA CYS A 325 -22.53 12.47 -14.40
C CYS A 325 -21.43 12.94 -15.37
N THR A 326 -21.68 12.88 -16.67
CA THR A 326 -20.73 13.31 -17.71
C THR A 326 -20.54 14.82 -17.79
N GLY A 327 -21.40 15.60 -17.11
CA GLY A 327 -21.32 17.06 -17.06
C GLY A 327 -20.65 17.57 -15.80
N CYS A 328 -21.29 17.37 -14.65
CA CYS A 328 -20.86 17.94 -13.38
C CYS A 328 -20.05 16.97 -12.50
N HIS A 329 -19.83 15.73 -12.94
CA HIS A 329 -19.12 14.68 -12.19
C HIS A 329 -19.72 14.32 -10.82
N SER A 330 -20.97 14.72 -10.56
CA SER A 330 -21.76 14.19 -9.45
C SER A 330 -21.84 12.67 -9.57
N TYR A 331 -21.60 11.96 -8.48
CA TYR A 331 -21.52 10.50 -8.50
C TYR A 331 -22.42 9.85 -7.45
N TYR A 332 -22.84 8.62 -7.75
CA TYR A 332 -23.77 7.82 -6.94
C TYR A 332 -23.35 6.36 -6.95
N THR A 333 -23.41 5.70 -5.80
CA THR A 333 -23.08 4.26 -5.68
C THR A 333 -24.36 3.46 -5.46
N GLN A 334 -24.48 2.32 -6.15
CA GLN A 334 -25.60 1.39 -6.01
C GLN A 334 -25.09 -0.01 -5.68
N PRO A 335 -25.31 -0.52 -4.45
CA PRO A 335 -24.99 -1.90 -4.09
C PRO A 335 -25.69 -2.90 -5.01
N LEU A 336 -25.07 -4.07 -5.22
CA LEU A 336 -25.63 -5.10 -6.10
C LEU A 336 -26.75 -5.92 -5.43
N ALA A 337 -26.70 -6.06 -4.11
CA ALA A 337 -27.73 -6.75 -3.33
C ALA A 337 -27.97 -6.06 -1.99
N LYS A 338 -29.10 -6.40 -1.37
CA LYS A 338 -29.40 -6.09 0.03
C LYS A 338 -29.82 -7.35 0.78
N VAL A 339 -29.65 -7.32 2.11
CA VAL A 339 -30.15 -8.37 3.00
C VAL A 339 -31.55 -7.99 3.48
N THR A 340 -32.48 -8.93 3.40
CA THR A 340 -33.86 -8.83 3.92
C THR A 340 -34.09 -9.94 4.95
N GLY A 341 -34.77 -9.61 6.05
CA GLY A 341 -35.07 -10.58 7.12
C GLY A 341 -33.84 -11.34 7.65
N LYS A 342 -34.03 -12.61 8.03
CA LYS A 342 -32.97 -13.50 8.53
C LYS A 342 -32.09 -14.05 7.38
N ASN A 343 -31.15 -13.25 6.88
CA ASN A 343 -30.14 -13.66 5.87
C ASN A 343 -30.68 -14.01 4.47
N THR A 344 -31.79 -13.40 4.04
CA THR A 344 -32.27 -13.55 2.65
C THR A 344 -31.67 -12.46 1.78
N TYR A 345 -30.87 -12.84 0.78
CA TYR A 345 -30.22 -11.92 -0.15
C TYR A 345 -31.12 -11.69 -1.36
N VAL A 346 -31.39 -10.42 -1.66
CA VAL A 346 -32.18 -10.04 -2.84
C VAL A 346 -31.41 -9.02 -3.68
N PRO A 347 -31.51 -9.08 -5.03
CA PRO A 347 -30.94 -8.07 -5.90
C PRO A 347 -31.45 -6.67 -5.55
N MET A 348 -30.61 -5.66 -5.73
CA MET A 348 -31.02 -4.27 -5.52
C MET A 348 -31.89 -3.78 -6.69
N VAL A 349 -32.89 -2.96 -6.40
CA VAL A 349 -33.72 -2.29 -7.41
C VAL A 349 -33.02 -0.99 -7.83
N GLY A 350 -32.86 -0.76 -9.13
CA GLY A 350 -32.23 0.45 -9.65
C GLY A 350 -32.65 0.75 -11.09
N PRO A 351 -32.03 1.77 -11.73
CA PRO A 351 -30.91 2.59 -11.22
C PRO A 351 -31.32 3.53 -10.07
N ILE A 352 -30.37 3.89 -9.19
CA ILE A 352 -30.55 4.91 -8.12
C ILE A 352 -30.63 6.34 -8.67
N VAL A 353 -30.26 6.52 -9.94
CA VAL A 353 -30.26 7.80 -10.66
C VAL A 353 -31.38 7.83 -11.70
N ASN A 354 -31.87 9.03 -12.01
CA ASN A 354 -32.76 9.26 -13.14
C ASN A 354 -32.03 9.10 -14.49
N ASN A 355 -32.80 9.13 -15.59
CA ASN A 355 -32.26 9.13 -16.96
C ASN A 355 -31.31 10.29 -17.27
N SER A 356 -31.34 11.35 -16.46
CA SER A 356 -30.53 12.56 -16.57
C SER A 356 -30.20 13.09 -15.18
N CYS A 357 -29.05 13.74 -15.02
CA CYS A 357 -28.59 14.28 -13.76
C CYS A 357 -29.52 15.38 -13.24
N GLU A 358 -29.93 15.31 -11.98
CA GLU A 358 -30.80 16.32 -11.36
C GLU A 358 -30.16 17.70 -11.22
N HIS A 359 -28.84 17.83 -11.37
CA HIS A 359 -28.13 19.10 -11.21
C HIS A 359 -27.82 19.79 -12.54
N CYS A 360 -27.55 19.02 -13.60
CA CYS A 360 -27.15 19.58 -14.90
C CYS A 360 -27.73 18.86 -16.11
N GLU A 361 -28.65 17.92 -15.91
CA GLU A 361 -29.41 17.18 -16.93
C GLU A 361 -28.59 16.31 -17.90
N ASN A 362 -27.26 16.32 -17.79
CA ASN A 362 -26.38 15.44 -18.54
C ASN A 362 -26.60 13.97 -18.15
N LYS A 363 -26.14 13.06 -19.02
CA LYS A 363 -26.22 11.61 -18.80
C LYS A 363 -25.17 11.14 -17.78
N PHE A 364 -25.27 9.88 -17.41
CA PHE A 364 -24.33 9.21 -16.51
C PHE A 364 -23.50 8.18 -17.26
N HIS A 365 -22.19 8.14 -16.99
CA HIS A 365 -21.39 6.95 -17.21
C HIS A 365 -21.71 5.92 -16.12
N VAL A 366 -21.69 4.64 -16.48
CA VAL A 366 -21.82 3.51 -15.56
C VAL A 366 -20.46 2.82 -15.48
N GLY A 367 -20.01 2.54 -14.27
CA GLY A 367 -18.84 1.69 -14.04
C GLY A 367 -18.93 0.92 -12.73
N GLY A 368 -17.79 0.42 -12.28
CA GLY A 368 -17.69 -0.65 -11.29
C GLY A 368 -17.84 -2.04 -11.93
N PRO A 369 -18.12 -3.07 -11.12
CA PRO A 369 -18.32 -3.02 -9.67
C PRO A 369 -17.07 -2.59 -8.86
N ILE A 370 -17.25 -1.72 -7.86
CA ILE A 370 -16.19 -1.35 -6.92
C ILE A 370 -16.55 -1.71 -5.47
N TRP A 371 -15.56 -1.97 -4.62
CA TRP A 371 -15.76 -2.14 -3.18
C TRP A 371 -16.21 -0.82 -2.53
N THR A 372 -17.39 -0.79 -1.91
CA THR A 372 -17.97 0.40 -1.27
C THR A 372 -18.03 0.32 0.25
N HIS A 373 -17.43 -0.70 0.84
CA HIS A 373 -17.30 -0.80 2.29
C HIS A 373 -15.93 -0.30 2.76
N SER A 374 -15.63 -0.51 4.03
CA SER A 374 -14.39 -0.05 4.65
C SER A 374 -13.16 -0.57 3.93
N ILE A 375 -12.19 0.32 3.71
CA ILE A 375 -10.89 0.00 3.11
C ILE A 375 -9.77 -0.03 4.15
N HIS A 376 -10.09 0.26 5.41
CA HIS A 376 -9.15 0.29 6.54
C HIS A 376 -9.75 -0.40 7.76
N ASP A 377 -8.91 -1.07 8.54
CA ASP A 377 -9.27 -1.46 9.91
C ASP A 377 -8.72 -0.39 10.86
N LYS A 378 -9.59 0.43 11.46
CA LYS A 378 -9.17 1.57 12.30
C LYS A 378 -8.31 1.15 13.49
N GLN A 379 -8.52 -0.06 14.04
CA GLN A 379 -7.71 -0.55 15.16
C GLN A 379 -6.31 -0.95 14.69
N PHE A 380 -6.21 -1.59 13.52
CA PHE A 380 -4.93 -1.90 12.89
C PHE A 380 -4.15 -0.64 12.53
N VAL A 381 -4.80 0.35 11.91
CA VAL A 381 -4.16 1.62 11.54
C VAL A 381 -3.71 2.38 12.79
N LEU A 382 -4.50 2.38 13.87
CA LEU A 382 -4.10 3.00 15.13
C LEU A 382 -2.83 2.36 15.70
N ARG A 383 -2.79 1.03 15.80
CA ARG A 383 -1.59 0.30 16.26
C ARG A 383 -0.38 0.55 15.37
N MET A 384 -0.58 0.66 14.04
CA MET A 384 0.49 1.05 13.13
C MET A 384 0.97 2.48 13.38
N LEU A 385 0.06 3.44 13.57
CA LEU A 385 0.40 4.84 13.83
C LEU A 385 1.18 4.97 15.14
N GLU A 386 0.75 4.29 16.20
CA GLU A 386 1.46 4.24 17.49
C GLU A 386 2.87 3.66 17.33
N HIS A 387 3.00 2.51 16.66
CA HIS A 387 4.29 1.89 16.39
C HIS A 387 5.22 2.80 15.58
N VAL A 388 4.70 3.51 14.58
CA VAL A 388 5.51 4.45 13.80
C VAL A 388 5.89 5.67 14.65
N LYS A 389 4.99 6.20 15.48
CA LYS A 389 5.28 7.31 16.42
C LYS A 389 6.39 6.96 17.41
N GLU A 390 6.42 5.73 17.91
CA GLU A 390 7.44 5.23 18.82
C GLU A 390 8.78 4.90 18.13
N SER A 391 8.77 4.76 16.80
CA SER A 391 9.96 4.55 15.98
C SER A 391 10.61 5.87 15.53
N ASN A 392 11.67 5.79 14.73
CA ASN A 392 12.45 6.95 14.27
C ASN A 392 12.90 6.82 12.80
N ASN A 393 13.55 7.87 12.28
CA ASN A 393 14.12 7.90 10.92
C ASN A 393 15.24 6.85 10.69
N GLU A 394 15.86 6.33 11.75
CA GLU A 394 16.85 5.25 11.64
C GLU A 394 16.18 3.90 11.36
N THR A 395 14.97 3.71 11.89
CA THR A 395 14.16 2.51 11.67
C THR A 395 13.46 2.55 10.33
N TYR A 396 12.83 3.69 10.01
CA TYR A 396 12.11 3.92 8.76
C TYR A 396 12.61 5.21 8.14
N GLN A 397 13.30 5.12 7.01
CA GLN A 397 13.83 6.32 6.34
C GLN A 397 12.69 7.23 5.84
N THR A 398 11.49 6.68 5.64
CA THR A 398 10.29 7.43 5.27
C THR A 398 9.35 7.73 6.45
N HIS A 399 9.85 7.69 7.69
CA HIS A 399 9.08 7.86 8.93
C HIS A 399 8.12 9.05 8.92
N SER A 400 8.59 10.26 8.60
CA SER A 400 7.73 11.47 8.56
C SER A 400 6.57 11.32 7.57
N ARG A 401 6.82 10.68 6.42
CA ARG A 401 5.80 10.42 5.39
C ARG A 401 4.79 9.38 5.89
N MET A 402 5.25 8.34 6.59
CA MET A 402 4.39 7.31 7.19
C MET A 402 3.49 7.90 8.27
N LEU A 403 4.04 8.75 9.14
CA LEU A 403 3.26 9.48 10.14
C LEU A 403 2.17 10.33 9.51
N GLY A 404 2.51 11.14 8.50
CA GLY A 404 1.53 11.96 7.79
C GLY A 404 0.42 11.12 7.16
N MET A 405 0.80 10.08 6.41
CA MET A 405 -0.16 9.20 5.73
C MET A 405 -1.11 8.49 6.72
N LEU A 406 -0.55 7.85 7.76
CA LEU A 406 -1.36 7.13 8.75
C LEU A 406 -2.24 8.06 9.58
N SER A 407 -1.79 9.29 9.86
CA SER A 407 -2.60 10.28 10.60
C SER A 407 -3.82 10.70 9.79
N VAL A 408 -3.64 11.01 8.50
CA VAL A 408 -4.76 11.35 7.61
C VAL A 408 -5.75 10.19 7.52
N ILE A 409 -5.25 8.96 7.31
CA ILE A 409 -6.10 7.75 7.23
C ILE A 409 -6.91 7.52 8.52
N MET A 410 -6.34 7.79 9.70
CA MET A 410 -7.06 7.62 10.97
C MET A 410 -8.24 8.58 11.14
N GLU A 411 -8.07 9.81 10.66
CA GLU A 411 -9.09 10.87 10.71
C GLU A 411 -10.09 10.79 9.54
N GLU A 412 -9.77 9.99 8.52
CA GLU A 412 -10.58 9.85 7.31
C GLU A 412 -11.95 9.19 7.59
N LEU A 413 -12.99 9.73 6.94
CA LEU A 413 -14.32 9.17 6.95
C LEU A 413 -14.36 7.86 6.17
N ASP A 414 -15.03 6.87 6.76
CA ASP A 414 -15.22 5.56 6.13
C ASP A 414 -16.41 5.55 5.17
N ILE A 415 -16.26 6.32 4.10
CA ILE A 415 -17.24 6.43 3.02
C ILE A 415 -16.53 6.34 1.67
N PRO A 416 -17.24 5.90 0.61
CA PRO A 416 -16.63 5.73 -0.70
C PRO A 416 -16.36 7.05 -1.40
N LEU A 417 -15.14 7.15 -1.94
CA LEU A 417 -14.68 8.22 -2.82
C LEU A 417 -14.57 9.58 -2.11
N PHE A 418 -14.18 10.60 -2.86
CA PHE A 418 -13.94 11.95 -2.35
C PHE A 418 -14.29 13.00 -3.40
N HIS A 419 -14.28 14.27 -2.99
CA HIS A 419 -14.48 15.43 -3.84
C HIS A 419 -13.22 16.29 -3.91
N ASN A 420 -12.87 16.74 -5.11
CA ASN A 420 -11.83 17.73 -5.33
C ASN A 420 -12.49 19.11 -5.51
N LEU A 421 -12.18 20.05 -4.62
CA LEU A 421 -12.79 21.38 -4.62
C LEU A 421 -12.46 22.16 -5.89
N SER A 422 -11.22 22.06 -6.38
CA SER A 422 -10.78 22.74 -7.60
C SER A 422 -11.54 22.25 -8.84
N ALA A 423 -11.85 20.96 -8.91
CA ALA A 423 -12.65 20.40 -10.00
C ALA A 423 -14.13 20.82 -9.93
N LEU A 424 -14.70 20.87 -8.72
CA LEU A 424 -16.05 21.40 -8.50
C LEU A 424 -16.12 22.89 -8.88
N ALA A 425 -15.14 23.69 -8.45
CA ALA A 425 -15.02 25.10 -8.81
C ALA A 425 -14.83 25.30 -10.31
N GLY A 426 -13.99 24.47 -10.94
CA GLY A 426 -13.75 24.46 -12.38
C GLY A 426 -15.01 24.16 -13.18
N THR A 427 -15.90 23.30 -12.67
CA THR A 427 -17.21 23.02 -13.27
C THR A 427 -18.09 24.25 -13.34
N LEU A 428 -17.98 25.17 -12.36
CA LEU A 428 -18.78 26.39 -12.27
C LEU A 428 -18.05 27.65 -12.75
N HIS A 429 -16.79 27.52 -13.17
CA HIS A 429 -15.91 28.64 -13.53
C HIS A 429 -15.76 29.69 -12.40
N CYS A 430 -15.77 29.25 -11.13
CA CYS A 430 -15.60 30.12 -9.97
C CYS A 430 -14.22 29.95 -9.33
N THR A 431 -13.86 30.90 -8.47
CA THR A 431 -12.71 30.73 -7.56
C THR A 431 -13.01 29.59 -6.58
N SER A 432 -12.02 28.74 -6.32
CA SER A 432 -12.21 27.65 -5.35
C SER A 432 -12.26 28.21 -3.93
N PRO A 433 -13.25 27.83 -3.09
CA PRO A 433 -13.20 28.12 -1.67
C PRO A 433 -11.99 27.42 -1.03
N SER A 434 -11.53 27.96 0.10
CA SER A 434 -10.52 27.27 0.92
C SER A 434 -11.10 25.99 1.51
N LEU A 435 -10.26 24.97 1.76
CA LEU A 435 -10.69 23.74 2.44
C LEU A 435 -11.35 24.03 3.78
N LYS A 436 -10.78 24.94 4.58
CA LYS A 436 -11.34 25.34 5.87
C LYS A 436 -12.76 25.88 5.72
N THR A 437 -12.95 26.83 4.79
CA THR A 437 -14.25 27.43 4.45
C THR A 437 -15.27 26.37 4.04
N PHE A 438 -14.90 25.47 3.13
CA PHE A 438 -15.79 24.43 2.64
C PHE A 438 -16.15 23.41 3.72
N CYS A 439 -15.17 22.95 4.49
CA CYS A 439 -15.40 22.04 5.61
C CYS A 439 -16.31 22.66 6.69
N SER A 440 -16.11 23.94 7.04
CA SER A 440 -17.02 24.66 7.94
C SER A 440 -18.44 24.73 7.40
N ALA A 441 -18.62 24.95 6.09
CA ALA A 441 -19.94 24.97 5.47
C ALA A 441 -20.65 23.61 5.56
N ILE A 442 -19.92 22.51 5.32
CA ILE A 442 -20.43 21.14 5.44
C ILE A 442 -20.85 20.84 6.89
N LEU A 443 -19.98 21.15 7.86
CA LEU A 443 -20.26 20.95 9.30
C LEU A 443 -21.47 21.75 9.78
N ASN A 444 -21.60 23.01 9.34
CA ASN A 444 -22.76 23.86 9.66
C ASN A 444 -24.09 23.32 9.09
N LYS A 445 -24.04 22.39 8.13
CA LYS A 445 -25.22 21.70 7.60
C LYS A 445 -25.47 20.35 8.25
N GLY A 446 -24.71 20.01 9.30
CA GLY A 446 -24.90 18.78 10.07
C GLY A 446 -24.30 17.53 9.41
N TYR A 447 -23.47 17.70 8.38
CA TYR A 447 -22.78 16.61 7.70
C TYR A 447 -21.35 16.47 8.21
N LYS A 448 -20.79 15.27 8.07
CA LYS A 448 -19.41 14.97 8.44
C LYS A 448 -18.49 15.33 7.28
N VAL A 449 -17.26 15.71 7.59
CA VAL A 449 -16.22 15.96 6.60
C VAL A 449 -14.85 15.52 7.10
N SER A 450 -14.01 15.01 6.22
CA SER A 450 -12.58 14.77 6.47
C SER A 450 -11.76 15.06 5.22
N ALA A 451 -10.43 15.13 5.34
CA ALA A 451 -9.56 14.99 4.18
C ALA A 451 -9.60 13.54 3.64
N SER A 452 -9.06 13.31 2.44
CA SER A 452 -8.74 11.97 1.92
C SER A 452 -7.24 11.82 1.72
N HIS A 453 -6.68 10.70 2.15
CA HIS A 453 -5.28 10.37 1.90
C HIS A 453 -4.97 10.14 0.41
N ALA A 454 -5.99 9.80 -0.39
CA ALA A 454 -5.81 9.42 -1.79
C ALA A 454 -5.52 10.62 -2.71
N MET A 455 -5.83 11.84 -2.28
CA MET A 455 -5.51 13.07 -3.02
C MET A 455 -5.41 14.28 -2.08
N ALA A 456 -4.29 14.99 -2.10
CA ALA A 456 -4.12 16.22 -1.34
C ALA A 456 -5.14 17.28 -1.77
N GLY A 457 -5.71 18.00 -0.80
CA GLY A 457 -6.71 19.03 -1.06
C GLY A 457 -8.09 18.50 -1.45
N SER A 458 -8.35 17.21 -1.25
CA SER A 458 -9.67 16.61 -1.42
C SER A 458 -10.37 16.35 -0.10
N VAL A 459 -11.69 16.21 -0.16
CA VAL A 459 -12.55 16.01 1.02
C VAL A 459 -13.49 14.83 0.84
N LYS A 460 -13.72 14.09 1.92
CA LYS A 460 -14.82 13.13 2.05
C LYS A 460 -15.94 13.76 2.84
N THR A 461 -17.20 13.54 2.44
CA THR A 461 -18.36 13.96 3.21
C THR A 461 -19.56 13.04 2.96
N ASP A 462 -20.40 12.84 3.97
CA ASP A 462 -21.70 12.18 3.85
C ASP A 462 -22.81 13.12 3.35
N ALA A 463 -22.46 14.38 3.00
CA ALA A 463 -23.36 15.32 2.35
C ALA A 463 -23.71 14.84 0.93
N PRO A 464 -25.01 14.86 0.54
CA PRO A 464 -25.39 14.53 -0.82
C PRO A 464 -24.93 15.62 -1.80
N MET A 465 -24.79 15.26 -3.08
CA MET A 465 -24.35 16.19 -4.13
C MET A 465 -25.20 17.47 -4.21
N SER A 466 -26.51 17.39 -3.91
CA SER A 466 -27.38 18.56 -3.85
C SER A 466 -26.92 19.60 -2.82
N VAL A 467 -26.41 19.17 -1.66
CA VAL A 467 -25.88 20.07 -0.62
C VAL A 467 -24.52 20.63 -1.03
N ILE A 468 -23.66 19.81 -1.64
CA ILE A 468 -22.37 20.27 -2.17
C ILE A 468 -22.58 21.38 -3.20
N TRP A 469 -23.50 21.18 -4.15
CA TRP A 469 -23.83 22.21 -5.14
C TRP A 469 -24.45 23.45 -4.51
N ASP A 470 -25.34 23.30 -3.53
CA ASP A 470 -25.88 24.46 -2.80
C ASP A 470 -24.78 25.30 -2.14
N ILE A 471 -23.80 24.68 -1.49
CA ILE A 471 -22.66 25.40 -0.89
C ILE A 471 -21.92 26.22 -1.95
N PHE A 472 -21.67 25.64 -3.13
CA PHE A 472 -21.04 26.35 -4.24
C PHE A 472 -21.92 27.47 -4.81
N ARG A 473 -23.24 27.29 -4.87
CA ARG A 473 -24.17 28.35 -5.27
C ARG A 473 -24.14 29.52 -4.28
N SER A 474 -24.14 29.25 -2.97
CA SER A 474 -23.97 30.28 -1.94
C SER A 474 -22.60 30.95 -2.02
N TRP A 475 -21.54 30.20 -2.33
CA TRP A 475 -20.18 30.73 -2.52
C TRP A 475 -20.12 31.73 -3.69
N ILE A 476 -20.78 31.42 -4.80
CA ILE A 476 -20.82 32.28 -6.00
C ILE A 476 -21.62 33.55 -5.77
N GLN A 477 -22.60 33.57 -4.86
CA GLN A 477 -23.25 34.82 -4.47
C GLN A 477 -22.27 35.80 -3.79
N LEU A 478 -21.29 35.27 -3.05
CA LEU A 478 -20.22 36.06 -2.42
C LEU A 478 -19.05 36.36 -3.39
N HIS A 479 -18.83 35.47 -4.36
CA HIS A 479 -17.75 35.56 -5.34
C HIS A 479 -18.31 35.36 -6.77
N PRO A 480 -19.00 36.38 -7.32
CA PRO A 480 -19.75 36.23 -8.57
C PRO A 480 -18.89 35.82 -9.75
N VAL A 481 -19.43 34.91 -10.56
CA VAL A 481 -18.85 34.51 -11.84
C VAL A 481 -19.35 35.39 -12.97
N THR A 482 -18.53 35.59 -13.99
CA THR A 482 -18.90 36.37 -15.17
C THR A 482 -19.78 35.54 -16.11
N MET A 483 -21.11 35.61 -15.93
CA MET A 483 -22.09 34.79 -16.66
C MET A 483 -21.95 34.82 -18.19
N LYS A 484 -21.50 35.93 -18.77
CA LYS A 484 -21.26 36.05 -20.23
C LYS A 484 -20.23 35.04 -20.76
N ASN A 485 -19.34 34.55 -19.91
CA ASN A 485 -18.30 33.58 -20.26
C ASN A 485 -18.79 32.13 -20.12
N ILE A 486 -19.98 31.91 -19.56
CA ILE A 486 -20.55 30.59 -19.32
C ILE A 486 -21.51 30.25 -20.46
N LYS A 487 -21.17 29.20 -21.22
CA LYS A 487 -22.01 28.72 -22.33
C LYS A 487 -23.42 28.35 -21.85
N GLU A 488 -24.43 28.64 -22.66
CA GLU A 488 -25.85 28.44 -22.28
C GLU A 488 -26.17 26.97 -21.98
N ASN A 489 -25.61 26.04 -22.76
CA ASN A 489 -25.82 24.60 -22.58
C ASN A 489 -24.79 23.94 -21.62
N SER A 490 -24.06 24.72 -20.83
CA SER A 490 -23.05 24.17 -19.91
C SER A 490 -23.66 23.62 -18.63
N PRO A 491 -22.98 22.67 -17.95
CA PRO A 491 -23.37 22.24 -16.61
C PRO A 491 -23.46 23.40 -15.61
N ALA A 492 -22.53 24.36 -15.68
CA ALA A 492 -22.55 25.56 -14.85
C ALA A 492 -23.86 26.34 -14.97
N ARG A 493 -24.33 26.60 -16.19
CA ARG A 493 -25.56 27.37 -16.40
C ARG A 493 -26.76 26.73 -15.72
N LYS A 494 -26.90 25.41 -15.85
CA LYS A 494 -28.01 24.65 -15.26
C LYS A 494 -27.92 24.58 -13.73
N ILE A 495 -26.73 24.37 -13.19
CA ILE A 495 -26.52 24.35 -11.73
C ILE A 495 -26.84 25.72 -11.12
N LEU A 496 -26.42 26.81 -11.77
CA LEU A 496 -26.60 28.18 -11.28
C LEU A 496 -28.00 28.75 -11.53
N ALA A 497 -28.83 28.11 -12.34
CA ALA A 497 -30.22 28.50 -12.54
C ALA A 497 -31.12 28.21 -11.32
N ILE A 498 -30.64 27.36 -10.39
CA ILE A 498 -31.36 27.00 -9.17
C ILE A 498 -30.82 27.86 -8.03
N GLU A 499 -31.68 28.52 -7.25
CA GLU A 499 -31.23 29.26 -6.07
C GLU A 499 -30.70 28.32 -4.97
N PRO A 500 -29.69 28.72 -4.17
CA PRO A 500 -29.23 27.90 -3.07
C PRO A 500 -30.33 27.79 -2.00
N ARG A 501 -30.56 26.58 -1.47
CA ARG A 501 -31.52 26.34 -0.37
C ARG A 501 -31.13 27.02 0.94
N PHE A 502 -29.91 27.55 1.03
CA PHE A 502 -29.40 28.26 2.19
C PHE A 502 -28.33 29.28 1.78
N TYR A 503 -28.25 30.38 2.51
CA TYR A 503 -27.21 31.39 2.30
C TYR A 503 -25.98 31.07 3.15
N TYR A 504 -24.80 31.39 2.62
CA TYR A 504 -23.55 31.27 3.36
C TYR A 504 -23.53 32.32 4.47
N THR A 505 -23.79 31.91 5.71
CA THR A 505 -23.62 32.80 6.86
C THR A 505 -22.15 32.78 7.27
N SER A 506 -21.42 33.86 6.98
CA SER A 506 -20.02 34.05 7.36
C SER A 506 -19.76 34.19 8.87
N LYS A 507 -20.76 33.95 9.73
CA LYS A 507 -20.61 34.01 11.18
C LYS A 507 -20.04 32.70 11.71
N CYS A 508 -18.72 32.60 11.72
CA CYS A 508 -17.99 31.89 12.78
C CYS A 508 -17.57 32.92 13.82
#